data_AF-A0A087N7F3-F1
#
_entry.id   AF-A0A087N7F3-F1
#
_cell.length_a   1.000
_cell.length_b   1.000
_cell.length_c   1.000
_cell.angle_alpha   90.00
_cell.angle_beta   90.00
_cell.angle_gamma   90.00
#
_symmetry.space_group_name_H-M   'P 1'
#
loop_
_entity.id
_entity.type
_entity.pdbx_description
1 polymer ?
#
loop_
_entity_poly.entity_id
_entity_poly.type
_entity_poly.pdbx_seq_one_letter_code
_entity_poly.pdbx_strand_id
1 'polypeptide(L)'
;MDDHGVPNEIVEYQPRFFKHWPPYTSLLDACLTNGTLPSIAFGQHSCSARHKISPQDKWVKAWPAAQHAWANGQKVVRLIGYDCSTRDNQRYAHREGHISDLYEYRYPLRDWGFTREDCERVIAE
;
A
#
# COMPACT_ATOMS: atom_id res chain seq x y z
N MET A 1 6.64 2.56 -15.92
CA MET A 1 7.01 3.44 -14.80
C MET A 1 7.65 4.66 -15.40
N ASP A 2 6.98 5.80 -15.26
CA ASP A 2 6.53 6.58 -16.42
C ASP A 2 7.21 7.97 -16.52
N ASP A 3 7.11 8.57 -17.72
CA ASP A 3 7.71 9.83 -18.21
C ASP A 3 7.35 11.12 -17.43
N HIS A 4 6.73 11.00 -16.25
CA HIS A 4 6.31 12.14 -15.42
C HIS A 4 7.37 12.57 -14.38
N GLY A 5 8.55 11.96 -14.40
CA GLY A 5 9.70 12.39 -13.60
C GLY A 5 9.58 12.17 -12.09
N VAL A 6 8.56 11.43 -11.63
CA VAL A 6 8.40 11.08 -10.21
C VAL A 6 9.19 9.81 -9.90
N PRO A 7 10.23 9.88 -9.03
CA PRO A 7 10.98 8.70 -8.63
C PRO A 7 10.07 7.65 -8.00
N ASN A 8 10.22 6.41 -8.42
CA ASN A 8 9.38 5.30 -7.97
C ASN A 8 10.19 4.00 -7.98
N GLU A 9 9.73 3.04 -7.18
CA GLU A 9 10.42 1.77 -6.95
C GLU A 9 9.43 0.62 -7.05
N ILE A 10 9.82 -0.44 -7.78
CA ILE A 10 9.05 -1.69 -7.83
C ILE A 10 9.46 -2.56 -6.65
N VAL A 11 8.48 -2.92 -5.82
CA VAL A 11 8.69 -3.79 -4.67
C VAL A 11 7.81 -5.01 -4.76
N GLU A 12 8.38 -6.18 -4.51
CA GLU A 12 7.68 -7.46 -4.63
C GLU A 12 7.93 -8.34 -3.41
N TYR A 13 6.88 -9.07 -3.01
CA TYR A 13 7.03 -10.10 -1.99
C TYR A 13 7.77 -11.30 -2.58
N GLN A 14 8.85 -11.71 -1.93
CA GLN A 14 9.66 -12.87 -2.33
C GLN A 14 9.40 -14.03 -1.36
N PRO A 15 8.67 -15.08 -1.77
CA PRO A 15 8.40 -16.25 -0.95
C PRO A 15 9.70 -16.98 -0.58
N ARG A 16 9.87 -17.29 0.71
CA ARG A 16 11.05 -18.03 1.22
C ARG A 16 10.72 -19.45 1.67
N PHE A 17 9.47 -19.65 2.08
CA PHE A 17 8.98 -20.91 2.62
C PHE A 17 7.77 -21.35 1.80
N PHE A 18 7.86 -22.53 1.20
CA PHE A 18 6.83 -23.09 0.34
C PHE A 18 6.12 -24.21 1.09
N LYS A 19 4.79 -24.13 1.21
CA LYS A 19 3.99 -25.19 1.83
C LYS A 19 3.90 -26.42 0.92
N HIS A 20 3.75 -26.20 -0.38
CA HIS A 20 3.62 -27.22 -1.41
C HIS A 20 4.55 -26.88 -2.59
N TRP A 21 4.84 -27.89 -3.42
CA TRP A 21 5.70 -27.81 -4.59
C TRP A 21 4.84 -27.77 -5.88
N PRO A 22 5.25 -27.05 -6.96
CA PRO A 22 6.49 -26.28 -7.14
C PRO A 22 6.57 -24.97 -6.34
N PRO A 23 7.75 -24.35 -6.23
CA PRO A 23 7.87 -23.00 -5.68
C PRO A 23 7.00 -22.02 -6.48
N TYR A 24 6.34 -21.10 -5.79
CA TYR A 24 5.49 -20.07 -6.39
C TYR A 24 6.10 -18.69 -6.14
N THR A 25 6.03 -17.79 -7.12
CA THR A 25 6.56 -16.40 -7.00
C THR A 25 5.45 -15.37 -7.06
N SER A 26 4.29 -15.71 -7.65
CA SER A 26 3.13 -14.83 -7.72
C SER A 26 1.99 -15.25 -6.79
N LEU A 27 1.01 -14.36 -6.60
CA LEU A 27 -0.24 -14.71 -5.92
C LEU A 27 -1.01 -15.80 -6.67
N LEU A 28 -1.01 -15.76 -8.02
CA LEU A 28 -1.68 -16.75 -8.84
C LEU A 28 -1.06 -18.14 -8.66
N ASP A 29 0.26 -18.24 -8.77
CA ASP A 29 0.98 -19.51 -8.59
C ASP A 29 0.77 -20.06 -7.17
N ALA A 30 0.77 -19.17 -6.17
CA ALA A 30 0.51 -19.57 -4.80
C ALA A 30 -0.90 -20.14 -4.64
N CYS A 31 -1.91 -19.54 -5.27
CA CYS A 31 -3.28 -20.03 -5.26
C CYS A 31 -3.41 -21.39 -5.94
N LEU A 32 -2.84 -21.55 -7.14
CA LEU A 32 -2.87 -22.80 -7.90
C LEU A 32 -2.13 -23.92 -7.18
N THR A 33 -0.90 -23.66 -6.74
CA THR A 33 -0.04 -24.65 -6.05
C THR A 33 -0.65 -25.12 -4.74
N ASN A 34 -1.28 -24.21 -3.98
CA ASN A 34 -1.88 -24.56 -2.69
C ASN A 34 -3.35 -25.00 -2.81
N GLY A 35 -3.93 -25.03 -4.02
CA GLY A 35 -5.34 -25.35 -4.22
C GLY A 35 -6.28 -24.43 -3.44
N THR A 36 -6.02 -23.12 -3.45
CA THR A 36 -6.76 -22.14 -2.63
C THR A 36 -7.09 -20.87 -3.42
N LEU A 37 -8.07 -20.11 -2.94
CA LEU A 37 -8.39 -18.77 -3.44
C LEU A 37 -7.64 -17.70 -2.65
N PRO A 38 -7.46 -16.49 -3.19
CA PRO A 38 -6.96 -15.35 -2.43
C PRO A 38 -7.82 -15.11 -1.19
N SER A 39 -7.20 -14.73 -0.07
CA SER A 39 -7.86 -14.55 1.23
C SER A 39 -9.08 -13.63 1.17
N ILE A 40 -9.08 -12.67 0.25
CA ILE A 40 -10.18 -11.70 0.07
C ILE A 40 -11.48 -12.37 -0.36
N ALA A 41 -11.42 -13.51 -1.07
CA ALA A 41 -12.60 -14.31 -1.41
C ALA A 41 -13.32 -14.84 -0.15
N PHE A 42 -12.62 -14.91 0.98
CA PHE A 42 -13.14 -15.31 2.29
C PHE A 42 -13.31 -14.12 3.25
N GLY A 43 -13.29 -12.87 2.75
CA GLY A 43 -13.40 -11.66 3.57
C GLY A 43 -12.13 -11.34 4.38
N GLN A 44 -11.00 -11.99 4.12
CA GLN A 44 -9.75 -11.81 4.85
C GLN A 44 -8.74 -10.94 4.08
N HIS A 45 -7.82 -10.29 4.79
CA HIS A 45 -6.88 -9.32 4.19
C HIS A 45 -5.41 -9.77 4.16
N SER A 46 -5.12 -11.04 4.47
CA SER A 46 -3.75 -11.56 4.55
C SER A 46 -3.00 -11.51 3.20
N CYS A 47 -3.69 -11.69 2.07
CA CYS A 47 -3.08 -11.53 0.75
C CYS A 47 -2.59 -10.10 0.50
N SER A 48 -3.38 -9.07 0.82
CA SER A 48 -2.97 -7.66 0.69
C SER A 48 -1.82 -7.32 1.64
N ALA A 49 -1.86 -7.84 2.88
CA ALA A 49 -0.77 -7.67 3.83
C ALA A 49 0.54 -8.25 3.31
N ARG A 50 0.51 -9.48 2.78
CA ARG A 50 1.68 -10.17 2.26
C ARG A 50 2.23 -9.55 0.97
N HIS A 51 1.37 -9.30 -0.01
CA HIS A 51 1.81 -8.94 -1.36
C HIS A 51 1.86 -7.43 -1.63
N LYS A 52 1.31 -6.59 -0.75
CA LYS A 52 1.34 -5.12 -0.91
C LYS A 52 2.04 -4.44 0.26
N ILE A 53 1.52 -4.63 1.48
CA ILE A 53 2.00 -3.90 2.66
C ILE A 53 3.44 -4.33 3.02
N SER A 54 3.68 -5.64 3.14
CA SER A 54 4.99 -6.16 3.53
C SER A 54 6.16 -5.73 2.62
N PRO A 55 6.08 -5.84 1.28
CA PRO A 55 7.19 -5.41 0.43
C PRO A 55 7.40 -3.89 0.46
N GLN A 56 6.34 -3.08 0.52
CA GLN A 56 6.46 -1.62 0.69
C GLN A 56 7.11 -1.26 2.03
N ASP A 57 6.65 -1.86 3.13
CA ASP A 57 7.21 -1.63 4.47
C ASP A 57 8.68 -2.06 4.53
N LYS A 58 9.04 -3.17 3.89
CA LYS A 58 10.44 -3.64 3.82
C LYS A 58 11.31 -2.63 3.09
N TRP A 59 10.83 -2.09 1.97
CA TRP A 59 11.58 -1.08 1.22
C TRP A 59 11.75 0.21 2.02
N VAL A 60 10.67 0.74 2.62
CA VAL A 60 10.74 1.95 3.45
C VAL A 60 11.69 1.76 4.64
N LYS A 61 11.70 0.58 5.26
CA LYS A 61 12.63 0.28 6.36
C LYS A 61 14.11 0.27 5.96
N ALA A 62 14.39 -0.01 4.69
CA ALA A 62 15.74 0.02 4.14
C ALA A 62 16.12 1.39 3.55
N TRP A 63 15.15 2.30 3.39
CA TRP A 63 15.38 3.60 2.77
C TRP A 63 16.16 4.53 3.72
N PRO A 64 17.36 5.04 3.33
CA PRO A 64 18.21 5.82 4.24
C PRO A 64 17.53 7.07 4.83
N ALA A 65 16.69 7.75 4.06
CA ALA A 65 15.97 8.92 4.55
C ALA A 65 14.97 8.57 5.66
N ALA A 66 14.26 7.44 5.53
CA ALA A 66 13.36 6.95 6.56
C ALA A 66 14.13 6.54 7.83
N GLN A 67 15.25 5.83 7.67
CA GLN A 67 16.12 5.46 8.80
C GLN A 67 16.64 6.70 9.54
N HIS A 68 17.07 7.73 8.80
CA HIS A 68 17.52 8.99 9.38
C HIS A 68 16.40 9.71 10.13
N ALA A 69 15.20 9.80 9.55
CA ALA A 69 14.04 10.40 10.21
C ALA A 69 13.72 9.70 11.53
N TRP A 70 13.63 8.36 11.53
CA TRP A 70 13.34 7.59 12.73
C TRP A 70 14.43 7.69 13.79
N ALA A 71 15.71 7.72 13.38
CA ALA A 71 16.83 7.91 14.30
C ALA A 71 16.78 9.26 15.03
N ASN A 72 16.14 10.27 14.44
CA ASN A 72 15.91 11.59 15.03
C ASN A 72 14.54 11.72 15.71
N GLY A 73 13.81 10.62 15.93
CA GLY A 73 12.49 10.63 16.55
C GLY A 73 11.38 11.22 15.66
N GLN A 74 11.64 11.39 14.35
CA GLN A 74 10.65 11.86 13.38
C GLN A 74 9.90 10.67 12.77
N LYS A 75 8.76 10.96 12.13
CA LYS A 75 7.94 9.96 11.42
C LYS A 75 8.03 10.16 9.92
N VAL A 76 7.88 9.07 9.18
CA VAL A 76 7.74 9.10 7.71
C VAL A 76 6.28 9.39 7.37
N VAL A 77 6.04 10.41 6.56
CA VAL A 77 4.68 10.79 6.12
C VAL A 77 4.25 9.92 4.94
N ARG A 78 3.13 9.20 5.11
CA ARG A 78 2.46 8.45 4.04
C ARG A 78 1.29 9.27 3.50
N LEU A 79 1.42 9.70 2.25
CA LEU A 79 0.36 10.36 1.51
C LEU A 79 -0.54 9.31 0.87
N ILE A 80 -1.83 9.32 1.21
CA ILE A 80 -2.83 8.37 0.71
C ILE A 80 -3.87 9.13 -0.11
N GLY A 81 -4.02 8.75 -1.38
CA GLY A 81 -4.98 9.34 -2.32
C GLY A 81 -6.39 8.79 -2.15
N TYR A 82 -7.00 8.98 -0.98
CA TYR A 82 -8.43 8.75 -0.80
C TYR A 82 -9.18 10.05 -1.11
N ASP A 83 -10.13 10.00 -2.04
CA ASP A 83 -10.96 11.16 -2.38
C ASP A 83 -12.17 11.29 -1.44
N CYS A 84 -13.01 12.32 -1.66
CA CYS A 84 -14.22 12.59 -0.86
C CYS A 84 -15.47 11.80 -1.30
N SER A 85 -15.35 10.85 -2.24
CA SER A 85 -16.47 9.99 -2.66
C SER A 85 -16.89 9.00 -1.58
N THR A 86 -18.12 8.47 -1.70
CA THR A 86 -18.67 7.50 -0.75
C THR A 86 -17.78 6.28 -0.54
N ARG A 87 -17.11 5.79 -1.60
CA ARG A 87 -16.26 4.60 -1.51
C ARG A 87 -15.02 4.85 -0.66
N ASP A 88 -14.36 5.98 -0.88
CA ASP A 88 -13.12 6.30 -0.16
C ASP A 88 -13.41 6.86 1.24
N ASN A 89 -14.58 7.46 1.47
CA ASN A 89 -15.08 7.77 2.82
C ASN A 89 -15.16 6.52 3.71
N GLN A 90 -15.68 5.40 3.18
CA GLN A 90 -15.73 4.13 3.93
C GLN A 90 -14.32 3.64 4.29
N ARG A 91 -13.36 3.72 3.36
CA ARG A 91 -11.97 3.31 3.58
C ARG A 91 -11.24 4.22 4.57
N TYR A 92 -11.48 5.52 4.49
CA TYR A 92 -10.95 6.51 5.42
C TYR A 92 -11.48 6.27 6.83
N ALA A 93 -12.78 6.05 7.01
CA ALA A 93 -13.38 5.78 8.33
C ALA A 93 -12.76 4.57 9.03
N HIS A 94 -12.37 3.52 8.29
CA HIS A 94 -11.65 2.37 8.84
C HIS A 94 -10.20 2.65 9.27
N ARG A 95 -9.63 3.79 8.85
CA ARG A 95 -8.23 4.16 9.10
C ARG A 95 -8.07 5.41 9.95
N GLU A 96 -9.12 6.20 10.10
CA GLU A 96 -9.14 7.35 10.98
C GLU A 96 -8.78 6.95 12.42
N GLY A 97 -7.93 7.75 13.06
CA GLY A 97 -7.42 7.47 14.40
C GLY A 97 -6.34 6.39 14.49
N HIS A 98 -5.92 5.77 13.37
CA HIS A 98 -4.81 4.81 13.39
C HIS A 98 -3.48 5.51 13.72
N ILE A 99 -2.89 5.13 14.86
CA ILE A 99 -1.61 5.67 15.33
C ILE A 99 -0.47 4.71 14.97
N SER A 100 0.64 5.26 14.48
CA SER A 100 1.89 4.51 14.27
C SER A 100 3.06 5.27 14.87
N ASP A 101 4.02 4.56 15.45
CA ASP A 101 5.26 5.14 15.96
C ASP A 101 6.21 5.57 14.83
N LEU A 102 6.10 4.93 13.66
CA LEU A 102 7.00 5.16 12.52
C LEU A 102 6.39 6.05 11.44
N TYR A 103 5.06 6.12 11.37
CA TYR A 103 4.35 6.76 10.27
C TYR A 103 3.33 7.80 10.74
N GLU A 104 3.25 8.87 9.96
CA GLU A 104 2.12 9.78 9.94
C GLU A 104 1.33 9.55 8.64
N TYR A 105 0.01 9.57 8.70
CA TYR A 105 -0.84 9.34 7.52
C TYR A 105 -1.58 10.62 7.19
N ARG A 106 -1.43 11.09 5.94
CA ARG A 106 -2.11 12.28 5.43
C ARG A 106 -2.89 11.96 4.18
N TYR A 107 -3.96 12.71 3.94
CA TYR A 107 -4.92 12.45 2.87
C TYR A 107 -5.16 13.71 2.02
N PRO A 108 -4.19 14.11 1.17
CA PRO A 108 -4.20 15.41 0.50
C PRO A 108 -5.48 15.70 -0.30
N LEU A 109 -6.02 14.70 -1.02
CA LEU A 109 -7.26 14.87 -1.77
C LEU A 109 -8.44 15.23 -0.86
N ARG A 110 -8.48 14.71 0.37
CA ARG A 110 -9.49 15.08 1.36
C ARG A 110 -9.22 16.44 1.97
N ASP A 111 -7.95 16.75 2.26
CA ASP A 111 -7.53 18.08 2.75
C ASP A 111 -7.94 19.18 1.75
N TRP A 112 -7.97 18.86 0.44
CA TRP A 112 -8.42 19.75 -0.63
C TRP A 112 -9.92 19.67 -0.93
N GLY A 113 -10.64 18.72 -0.33
CA GLY A 113 -12.06 18.50 -0.60
C GLY A 113 -12.38 17.87 -1.96
N PHE A 114 -11.40 17.25 -2.63
CA PHE A 114 -11.54 16.71 -3.99
C PHE A 114 -12.43 15.47 -4.03
N THR A 115 -13.37 15.45 -4.97
CA THR A 115 -14.05 14.22 -5.39
C THR A 115 -13.30 13.50 -6.51
N ARG A 116 -13.86 12.38 -6.98
CA ARG A 116 -13.31 11.65 -8.14
C ARG A 116 -13.29 12.53 -9.38
N GLU A 117 -14.38 13.26 -9.61
CA GLU A 117 -14.57 14.15 -10.75
C GLU A 117 -13.56 15.31 -10.75
N ASP A 118 -13.23 15.84 -9.56
CA ASP A 118 -12.16 16.85 -9.43
C ASP A 118 -10.80 16.31 -9.85
N CYS A 119 -10.47 15.07 -9.43
CA CYS A 119 -9.23 14.42 -9.82
C CYS A 119 -9.15 14.20 -11.33
N GLU A 120 -10.24 13.71 -11.93
CA GLU A 120 -10.33 13.47 -13.39
C GLU A 120 -10.13 14.75 -14.18
N ARG A 121 -10.74 15.86 -13.74
CA ARG A 121 -10.54 17.18 -14.36
C ARG A 121 -9.08 17.62 -14.32
N VAL A 122 -8.42 17.55 -13.16
CA VAL A 122 -7.03 18.00 -13.00
C VAL A 122 -6.04 17.14 -13.79
N ILE A 123 -6.33 15.85 -13.99
CA ILE A 123 -5.47 14.96 -14.79
C ILE A 123 -5.63 15.23 -16.29
N ALA A 124 -6.81 15.68 -16.72
CA ALA A 124 -7.10 15.93 -18.13
C ALA A 124 -6.60 17.30 -18.63
N GLU A 125 -6.29 18.23 -17.71
CA GLU A 125 -5.68 19.54 -17.97
C GLU A 125 -4.16 19.44 -18.20
#